data_AF-A0A6P1D233-F1
#
_entry.id   AF-A0A6P1D233-F1
#
_cell.length_a   1.000
_cell.length_b   1.000
_cell.length_c   1.000
_cell.angle_alpha   90.00
_cell.angle_beta   90.00
_cell.angle_gamma   90.00
#
_symmetry.space_group_name_H-M   'P 1'
#
loop_
_entity.id
_entity.type
_entity.pdbx_description
1 polymer ?
#
loop_
_entity_poly.entity_id
_entity_poly.type
_entity_poly.pdbx_seq_one_letter_code
_entity_poly.pdbx_strand_id
1 'polypeptide(L)'
;GVALVTQWGWAYALTYYWCLTLSTQALVSPALESQDFPHYEFLGFWAIHLLVVWAAIYLTWGVGMRPDWGSYRIAVGATVVWVAVTFVFNTLADTNYGFVNRKPSTPSLLDVLGPWPWYLGTVAVILLVVWALMTWPWVRGREPQK
;
A
#
# COMPACT_ATOMS: atom_id res chain seq x y z
N GLY A 1 -13.61 2.69 3.89
CA GLY A 1 -14.78 2.40 4.75
C GLY A 1 -14.58 2.96 6.14
N VAL A 2 -13.96 2.20 7.04
CA VAL A 2 -13.74 2.60 8.45
C VAL A 2 -13.11 3.99 8.59
N ALA A 3 -12.01 4.28 7.89
CA ALA A 3 -11.35 5.59 7.97
C ALA A 3 -12.24 6.77 7.55
N LEU A 4 -13.13 6.58 6.56
CA LEU A 4 -14.06 7.63 6.10
C LEU A 4 -15.12 7.95 7.16
N VAL A 5 -15.56 6.93 7.90
CA VAL A 5 -16.62 7.04 8.91
C VAL A 5 -16.07 7.48 10.26
N THR A 6 -14.98 6.86 10.71
CA THR A 6 -14.46 7.05 12.07
C THR A 6 -13.36 8.09 12.16
N GLN A 7 -12.67 8.38 11.05
CA GLN A 7 -11.50 9.27 10.99
C GLN A 7 -10.42 8.94 12.04
N TRP A 8 -10.35 7.67 12.44
CA TRP A 8 -9.34 7.22 13.39
C TRP A 8 -7.95 7.28 12.79
N GLY A 9 -6.98 7.81 13.55
CA GLY A 9 -5.61 8.04 13.07
C GLY A 9 -4.93 6.80 12.50
N TRP A 10 -5.15 5.62 13.07
CA TRP A 10 -4.59 4.36 12.54
C TRP A 10 -5.23 3.93 11.23
N ALA A 11 -6.55 4.09 11.10
CA ALA A 11 -7.28 3.72 9.88
C ALA A 11 -6.96 4.68 8.74
N TYR A 12 -6.81 5.97 9.07
CA TYR A 12 -6.29 6.97 8.17
C TYR A 12 -4.85 6.66 7.74
N ALA A 13 -3.95 6.31 8.66
CA ALA A 13 -2.58 5.95 8.33
C ALA A 13 -2.54 4.83 7.30
N LEU A 14 -3.26 3.73 7.54
CA LEU A 14 -3.32 2.63 6.57
C LEU A 14 -3.89 3.07 5.23
N THR A 15 -4.99 3.83 5.24
CA THR A 15 -5.61 4.34 4.01
C THR A 15 -4.64 5.25 3.24
N TYR A 16 -3.91 6.12 3.93
CA TYR A 16 -2.96 7.04 3.32
C TYR A 16 -1.80 6.31 2.66
N TYR A 17 -1.10 5.47 3.42
CA TYR A 17 0.12 4.82 2.93
C TYR A 17 -0.18 3.68 1.97
N TRP A 18 -1.10 2.76 2.31
CA TRP A 18 -1.36 1.61 1.45
C TRP A 18 -2.08 2.00 0.18
N CYS A 19 -3.11 2.85 0.25
CA CYS A 19 -3.89 3.15 -0.95
C CYS A 19 -3.15 4.07 -1.91
N LEU A 20 -2.37 5.05 -1.44
CA LEU A 20 -1.61 5.92 -2.35
C LEU A 20 -0.40 5.23 -2.98
N THR A 21 0.13 4.17 -2.38
CA THR A 21 1.31 3.47 -2.93
C THR A 21 0.96 2.12 -3.53
N LEU A 22 0.44 1.17 -2.74
CA LEU A 22 0.15 -0.18 -3.21
C LEU A 22 -1.02 -0.18 -4.20
N SER A 23 -2.13 0.51 -3.90
CA SER A 23 -3.26 0.54 -4.85
C SER A 23 -2.94 1.30 -6.13
N THR A 24 -2.14 2.37 -6.05
CA THR A 24 -1.62 3.06 -7.25
C THR A 24 -0.71 2.15 -8.08
N GLN A 25 0.15 1.36 -7.44
CA GLN A 25 1.00 0.39 -8.16
C GLN A 25 0.14 -0.64 -8.90
N ALA A 26 -0.94 -1.13 -8.30
CA ALA A 26 -1.86 -2.06 -8.94
C ALA A 26 -2.58 -1.44 -10.15
N LEU A 27 -2.83 -0.12 -10.16
CA LEU A 27 -3.37 0.59 -11.32
C LEU A 27 -2.34 0.75 -12.47
N VAL A 28 -1.06 0.92 -12.13
CA VAL A 28 0.02 1.12 -13.12
C VAL A 28 0.49 -0.21 -13.71
N SER A 29 0.50 -1.29 -12.92
CA SER A 29 0.94 -2.61 -13.34
C SER A 29 -0.04 -3.67 -12.83
N PRO A 30 -1.25 -3.73 -13.41
CA PRO A 30 -2.28 -4.66 -12.97
C PRO A 30 -1.84 -6.10 -13.26
N ALA A 31 -1.70 -6.89 -12.21
CA ALA A 31 -1.56 -8.34 -12.30
C ALA A 31 -2.96 -8.99 -12.29
N LEU A 32 -3.84 -8.55 -13.20
CA LEU A 32 -5.19 -9.07 -13.32
C LEU A 32 -5.23 -10.14 -14.41
N GLU A 33 -5.36 -11.40 -14.02
CA GLU A 33 -5.53 -12.54 -14.93
C GLU A 33 -7.01 -12.74 -15.31
N SER A 34 -7.70 -11.68 -15.76
CA SER A 34 -9.10 -11.74 -16.18
C SER A 34 -9.31 -11.27 -17.62
N GLN A 35 -10.51 -11.51 -18.16
CA GLN A 35 -10.91 -10.92 -19.43
C GLN A 35 -10.88 -9.39 -19.35
N ASP A 36 -10.46 -8.75 -20.45
CA ASP A 36 -10.42 -7.31 -20.60
C ASP A 36 -11.83 -6.68 -20.55
N PHE A 37 -11.89 -5.35 -20.61
CA PHE A 37 -13.13 -4.60 -20.63
C PHE A 37 -14.15 -5.19 -21.62
N PRO A 38 -15.44 -5.35 -21.22
CA PRO A 38 -16.11 -4.85 -20.01
C PRO A 38 -16.38 -5.93 -18.94
N HIS A 39 -15.49 -6.91 -18.74
CA HIS A 39 -15.75 -7.97 -17.77
C HIS A 39 -15.91 -7.47 -16.32
N TYR A 40 -16.75 -8.12 -15.51
CA TYR A 40 -17.08 -7.64 -14.16
C TYR A 40 -15.85 -7.62 -13.23
N GLU A 41 -14.89 -8.54 -13.42
CA GLU A 41 -13.64 -8.61 -12.65
C GLU A 41 -12.73 -7.43 -12.97
N PHE A 42 -12.63 -7.07 -14.26
CA PHE A 42 -11.95 -5.86 -14.70
C PHE A 42 -12.58 -4.62 -14.07
N LEU A 43 -13.90 -4.44 -14.22
CA LEU A 43 -14.60 -3.28 -13.66
C LEU A 43 -14.48 -3.20 -12.13
N GLY A 44 -14.61 -4.34 -11.44
CA GLY A 44 -14.46 -4.43 -9.99
C GLY A 44 -13.06 -4.07 -9.52
N PHE A 45 -12.02 -4.56 -10.22
CA PHE A 45 -10.63 -4.23 -9.95
C PHE A 45 -10.40 -2.72 -10.06
N TRP A 46 -10.76 -2.10 -11.19
CA TRP A 46 -10.56 -0.66 -11.36
C TRP A 46 -11.38 0.16 -10.36
N ALA A 47 -12.64 -0.20 -10.13
CA ALA A 47 -13.52 0.52 -9.23
C ALA A 47 -12.98 0.54 -7.80
N ILE A 48 -12.57 -0.60 -7.24
CA ILE A 48 -12.08 -0.65 -5.87
C ILE A 48 -10.77 0.12 -5.70
N HIS A 49 -9.83 -0.01 -6.65
CA HIS A 49 -8.53 0.65 -6.59
C HIS A 49 -8.66 2.17 -6.71
N LEU A 50 -9.48 2.66 -7.66
CA LEU A 50 -9.75 4.08 -7.79
C LEU A 50 -10.46 4.65 -6.57
N LEU A 51 -11.43 3.91 -5.99
CA LEU A 51 -12.16 4.35 -4.81
C LEU A 51 -11.26 4.48 -3.58
N VAL A 52 -10.35 3.54 -3.34
CA VAL A 52 -9.46 3.61 -2.18
C VAL A 52 -8.40 4.69 -2.33
N VAL A 53 -7.89 4.92 -3.55
CA VAL A 53 -7.01 6.07 -3.85
C VAL A 53 -7.76 7.38 -3.61
N TRP A 54 -8.99 7.49 -4.13
CA TRP A 54 -9.84 8.65 -3.89
C TRP A 54 -10.09 8.88 -2.40
N ALA A 55 -10.37 7.84 -1.61
CA ALA A 55 -10.61 7.96 -0.18
C ALA A 55 -9.37 8.51 0.57
N ALA A 56 -8.17 8.05 0.20
CA ALA A 56 -6.92 8.57 0.77
C ALA A 56 -6.71 10.06 0.45
N ILE A 57 -7.05 10.46 -0.79
CA ILE A 57 -7.00 11.85 -1.22
C ILE A 57 -8.03 12.68 -0.45
N TYR A 58 -9.28 12.24 -0.42
CA TYR A 58 -10.36 12.94 0.25
C TYR A 58 -10.09 13.15 1.74
N LEU A 59 -9.61 12.13 2.46
CA LEU A 59 -9.26 12.26 3.88
C LEU A 59 -8.11 13.26 4.10
N THR A 60 -7.13 13.28 3.21
CA THR A 60 -5.93 14.12 3.37
C THR A 60 -6.18 15.58 3.01
N TRP A 61 -6.86 15.83 1.89
CA TRP A 61 -7.05 17.17 1.36
C TRP A 61 -8.48 17.71 1.52
N GLY A 62 -9.49 16.85 1.48
CA GLY A 62 -10.88 17.24 1.69
C GLY A 62 -11.23 17.43 3.18
N VAL A 63 -10.88 16.45 4.02
CA VAL A 63 -11.08 16.51 5.48
C VAL A 63 -9.94 17.26 6.17
N GLY A 64 -8.74 17.27 5.59
CA GLY A 64 -7.57 17.95 6.14
C GLY A 64 -6.77 17.12 7.14
N MET A 65 -6.97 15.79 7.20
CA MET A 65 -6.12 14.91 7.99
C MET A 65 -4.69 14.93 7.43
N ARG A 66 -3.68 14.92 8.31
CA ARG A 66 -2.27 14.97 7.90
C ARG A 66 -1.50 13.80 8.51
N PRO A 67 -0.68 13.07 7.73
CA PRO A 67 0.16 12.03 8.30
C PRO A 67 1.28 12.68 9.13
N ASP A 68 1.82 11.91 10.07
CA ASP A 68 3.00 12.26 10.84
C ASP A 68 3.84 11.00 11.10
N TRP A 69 4.94 11.15 11.83
CA TRP A 69 5.81 10.03 12.17
C TRP A 69 5.15 8.97 13.08
N GLY A 70 4.04 9.30 13.76
CA GLY A 70 3.19 8.32 14.44
C GLY A 70 2.44 7.46 13.45
N SER A 71 1.73 8.08 12.50
CA SER A 71 1.05 7.40 11.39
C SER A 71 2.00 6.53 10.56
N TYR A 72 3.21 7.03 10.28
CA TYR A 72 4.26 6.27 9.60
C TYR A 72 4.59 4.98 10.34
N ARG A 73 4.86 5.05 11.66
CA ARG A 73 5.20 3.88 12.48
C ARG A 73 4.05 2.88 12.56
N ILE A 74 2.80 3.36 12.65
CA ILE A 74 1.61 2.50 12.63
C ILE A 74 1.54 1.72 11.32
N ALA A 75 1.71 2.41 10.18
CA ALA A 75 1.66 1.77 8.87
C ALA A 75 2.79 0.75 8.68
N VAL A 76 4.01 1.09 9.09
CA VAL A 76 5.16 0.17 9.04
C VAL A 76 4.91 -1.07 9.90
N GLY A 77 4.46 -0.88 11.15
CA GLY A 77 4.16 -2.00 12.05
C GLY A 77 3.06 -2.90 11.49
N ALA A 78 1.98 -2.32 10.97
CA ALA A 78 0.90 -3.07 10.34
C ALA A 78 1.38 -3.85 9.10
N THR A 79 2.24 -3.26 8.27
CA THR A 79 2.81 -3.94 7.10
C THR A 79 3.72 -5.10 7.51
N VAL A 80 4.56 -4.95 8.53
CA VAL A 80 5.40 -6.04 9.03
C VAL A 80 4.54 -7.19 9.56
N VAL A 81 3.51 -6.89 10.35
CA VAL A 81 2.55 -7.89 10.84
C VAL A 81 1.86 -8.59 9.68
N TRP A 82 1.39 -7.84 8.69
CA TRP A 82 0.73 -8.40 7.52
C TRP A 82 1.68 -9.30 6.71
N VAL A 83 2.93 -8.91 6.50
CA VAL A 83 3.94 -9.74 5.81
C VAL A 83 4.18 -11.04 6.56
N ALA A 84 4.34 -10.98 7.89
CA ALA A 84 4.57 -12.17 8.71
C ALA A 84 3.37 -13.13 8.67
N VAL A 85 2.15 -12.62 8.85
CA VAL A 85 0.92 -13.41 8.77
C VAL A 85 0.76 -14.04 7.38
N THR A 86 0.98 -13.25 6.33
CA THR A 86 0.86 -13.71 4.94
C THR A 86 1.91 -14.78 4.63
N PHE A 87 3.15 -14.62 5.08
CA PHE A 87 4.20 -15.60 4.87
C PHE A 87 3.88 -16.96 5.51
N VAL A 88 3.39 -16.94 6.76
CA VAL A 88 2.95 -18.14 7.47
C VAL A 88 1.76 -18.78 6.76
N PHE A 89 0.74 -17.99 6.44
CA PHE A 89 -0.44 -18.49 5.72
C PHE A 89 -0.08 -19.12 4.37
N ASN A 90 0.72 -18.44 3.56
CA ASN A 90 1.20 -18.93 2.27
C ASN A 90 1.92 -20.28 2.41
N THR A 91 2.75 -20.43 3.44
CA THR A 91 3.48 -21.68 3.72
C THR A 91 2.54 -22.81 4.10
N LEU A 92 1.49 -22.53 4.87
CA LEU A 92 0.52 -23.53 5.33
C LEU A 92 -0.50 -23.90 4.24
N ALA A 93 -0.91 -22.95 3.42
CA ALA A 93 -1.95 -23.10 2.41
C ALA A 93 -1.40 -23.39 1.00
N ASP A 94 -0.07 -23.49 0.84
CA ASP A 94 0.62 -23.59 -0.46
C ASP A 94 0.20 -22.51 -1.46
N THR A 95 0.04 -21.28 -0.96
CA THR A 95 -0.32 -20.10 -1.76
C THR A 95 0.83 -19.09 -1.80
N ASN A 96 0.68 -18.01 -2.56
CA ASN A 96 1.71 -16.97 -2.66
C ASN A 96 1.10 -15.56 -2.73
N TYR A 97 0.22 -15.26 -1.79
CA TYR A 97 -0.37 -13.93 -1.68
C TYR A 97 0.71 -12.88 -1.38
N GLY A 98 0.61 -11.73 -2.04
CA GLY A 98 1.59 -10.65 -1.92
C GLY A 98 2.99 -10.97 -2.44
N PHE A 99 3.18 -12.12 -3.10
CA PHE A 99 4.49 -12.59 -3.58
C PHE A 99 5.56 -12.54 -2.49
N VAL A 100 5.23 -12.94 -1.27
CA VAL A 100 6.17 -12.92 -0.14
C VAL A 100 7.02 -14.19 -0.10
N ASN A 101 6.47 -15.32 -0.54
CA ASN A 101 7.13 -16.63 -0.43
C ASN A 101 7.92 -16.98 -1.70
N ARG A 102 7.50 -16.46 -2.86
CA ARG A 102 8.20 -16.60 -4.15
C ARG A 102 7.81 -15.46 -5.09
N LYS A 103 8.61 -15.24 -6.14
CA LYS A 103 8.26 -14.29 -7.21
C LYS A 103 7.01 -14.76 -7.99
N PRO A 104 6.25 -13.83 -8.60
CA PRO A 104 5.24 -14.19 -9.60
C PRO A 104 5.89 -14.95 -10.76
N SER A 105 5.12 -15.85 -11.37
CA SER A 105 5.49 -16.49 -12.64
C SER A 105 5.28 -15.57 -13.85
N THR A 106 4.57 -14.47 -13.66
CA THR A 106 4.32 -13.43 -14.67
C THR A 106 5.36 -12.31 -14.58
N PRO A 107 5.68 -11.63 -15.70
CA PRO A 107 6.59 -10.48 -15.69
C PRO A 107 6.10 -9.42 -14.71
N SER A 108 6.97 -8.98 -13.81
CA SER A 108 6.61 -8.00 -12.80
C SER A 108 7.77 -7.06 -12.47
N LEU A 109 7.45 -5.94 -11.81
CA LEU A 109 8.46 -5.06 -11.23
C LEU A 109 9.39 -5.79 -10.24
N LEU A 110 9.01 -6.96 -9.71
CA LEU A 110 9.86 -7.74 -8.82
C LEU A 110 11.02 -8.44 -9.55
N ASP A 111 10.94 -8.60 -10.87
CA ASP A 111 11.98 -9.28 -11.64
C ASP A 111 13.30 -8.49 -11.66
N VAL A 112 13.20 -7.16 -11.65
CA VAL A 112 14.36 -6.26 -11.63
C VAL A 112 14.96 -6.05 -10.24
N LEU A 113 14.34 -6.56 -9.18
CA LEU A 113 14.71 -6.27 -7.78
C LEU A 113 15.62 -7.34 -7.13
N GLY A 114 16.13 -8.30 -7.91
CA GLY A 114 17.03 -9.37 -7.45
C GLY A 114 16.31 -10.66 -7.03
N PRO A 115 17.04 -11.75 -6.70
CA PRO A 115 16.44 -13.05 -6.38
C PRO A 115 15.71 -13.05 -5.03
N TRP A 116 14.80 -14.00 -4.84
CA TRP A 116 14.23 -14.25 -3.51
C TRP A 116 15.34 -14.74 -2.55
N PRO A 117 15.37 -14.31 -1.27
CA PRO A 117 14.44 -13.39 -0.59
C PRO A 117 14.85 -11.91 -0.67
N TRP A 118 15.96 -11.57 -1.32
CA TRP A 118 16.55 -10.22 -1.27
C TRP A 118 15.66 -9.11 -1.81
N TYR A 119 14.83 -9.38 -2.82
CA TYR A 119 13.90 -8.36 -3.32
C TYR A 119 12.89 -7.90 -2.27
N LEU A 120 12.56 -8.72 -1.26
CA LEU A 120 11.68 -8.30 -0.16
C LEU A 120 12.32 -7.17 0.64
N GLY A 121 13.64 -7.26 0.87
CA GLY A 121 14.42 -6.20 1.49
C GLY A 121 14.44 -4.94 0.62
N THR A 122 14.68 -5.11 -0.70
CA THR A 122 14.67 -3.99 -1.65
C THR A 122 13.31 -3.27 -1.68
N VAL A 123 12.21 -4.03 -1.80
CA VAL A 123 10.84 -3.49 -1.77
C VAL A 123 10.55 -2.80 -0.45
N ALA A 124 10.96 -3.39 0.68
CA ALA A 124 10.79 -2.78 2.00
C ALA A 124 11.52 -1.43 2.09
N VAL A 125 12.78 -1.36 1.65
CA VAL A 125 13.55 -0.10 1.65
C VAL A 125 12.87 0.95 0.77
N ILE A 126 12.45 0.60 -0.44
CA ILE A 126 11.75 1.51 -1.35
C ILE A 126 10.47 2.04 -0.70
N LEU A 127 9.63 1.15 -0.15
CA LEU A 127 8.40 1.54 0.53
C LEU A 127 8.66 2.46 1.71
N LEU A 128 9.62 2.12 2.58
CA LEU A 128 9.97 2.92 3.75
C LEU A 128 10.46 4.32 3.36
N VAL A 129 11.27 4.42 2.31
CA VAL A 129 11.77 5.71 1.78
C VAL A 129 10.63 6.53 1.19
N VAL A 130 9.80 5.93 0.33
CA VAL A 130 8.65 6.62 -0.28
C VAL A 130 7.70 7.13 0.80
N TRP A 131 7.38 6.31 1.80
CA TRP A 131 6.50 6.71 2.89
C TRP A 131 7.13 7.79 3.77
N ALA A 132 8.45 7.75 4.01
CA ALA A 132 9.14 8.82 4.72
C ALA A 132 9.07 10.14 3.93
N LEU A 133 9.28 10.10 2.61
CA LEU A 133 9.16 11.26 1.72
C LEU A 133 7.72 11.78 1.64
N MET A 134 6.71 10.92 1.69
CA MET A 134 5.31 11.33 1.77
C MET A 134 5.00 12.00 3.11
N THR A 135 5.62 11.57 4.20
CA THR A 135 5.38 12.08 5.56
C THR A 135 6.09 13.39 5.82
N TRP A 136 7.32 13.54 5.32
CA TRP A 136 8.22 14.64 5.65
C TRP A 136 7.62 16.04 5.39
N PRO A 137 7.02 16.35 4.22
CA PRO A 137 6.45 17.68 3.96
C PRO A 137 5.41 18.11 4.99
N TRP A 138 4.60 17.16 5.48
CA TRP A 138 3.53 17.43 6.45
C TRP A 138 4.03 17.72 7.84
N VAL A 139 5.17 17.14 8.22
CA VAL A 139 5.79 17.40 9.53
C VAL A 139 6.63 18.67 9.49
N ARG A 140 7.35 18.94 8.38
CA ARG A 140 8.16 20.15 8.23
C ARG A 140 7.31 21.42 8.20
N GLY A 141 6.10 21.36 7.62
CA GLY A 141 5.16 22.47 7.63
C GLY A 141 4.53 22.80 8.99
N ARG A 142 4.85 22.05 10.06
CA ARG A 142 4.37 22.27 11.44
C ARG A 142 5.33 23.10 12.31
N GLU A 143 6.44 23.60 11.78
CA GLU A 143 7.30 24.50 12.56
C GLU A 143 6.51 25.76 12.98
N PRO A 144 6.52 26.14 14.27
CA PRO A 144 5.90 27.38 14.71
C PRO A 144 6.63 28.53 14.01
N GLN A 145 5.88 29.43 13.37
CA GLN A 145 6.42 30.75 13.03
C GLN A 145 6.98 31.34 14.33
N LYS A 146 8.30 31.51 14.39
CA LYS A 146 8.96 32.29 15.43
C LYS A 146 8.80 33.77 15.16
#